data_AF-X1KGJ6-F1
#
_entry.id   AF-X1KGJ6-F1
#
_cell.length_a   1.000
_cell.length_b   1.000
_cell.length_c   1.000
_cell.angle_alpha   90.00
_cell.angle_beta   90.00
_cell.angle_gamma   90.00
#
_symmetry.space_group_name_H-M   'P 1'
#
loop_
_entity.id
_entity.type
_entity.pdbx_description
1 polymer ?
#
loop_
_entity_poly.entity_id
_entity_poly.type
_entity_poly.pdbx_seq_one_letter_code
_entity_poly.pdbx_strand_id
1 'polypeptide(L)'
;MKQLAGILSLSVIAIQLLGQTYQPSWSSLRNHHTPEWMEDAKFGIYCHWGLTTVKQLDGNGNKHLRELIPLFNAEKFDPAEWAQLFKDAGA
;
A
#
# COMPACT_ATOMS: atom_id res chain seq x y z
N MET A 1 43.67 19.17 3.45
CA MET A 1 42.87 17.94 3.64
C MET A 1 41.40 18.17 4.02
N LYS A 2 41.05 19.22 4.79
CA LYS A 2 39.64 19.51 5.14
C LYS A 2 38.74 19.96 3.96
N GLN A 3 39.32 20.67 2.99
CA GLN A 3 38.62 21.14 1.77
C GLN A 3 38.20 19.98 0.84
N LEU A 4 39.02 18.93 0.75
CA LEU A 4 38.78 17.78 -0.13
C LEU A 4 37.65 16.88 0.38
N ALA A 5 37.49 16.75 1.70
CA ALA A 5 36.39 16.00 2.31
C ALA A 5 35.03 16.69 2.09
N GLY A 6 34.98 18.04 2.10
CA GLY A 6 33.75 18.79 1.85
C GLY A 6 33.24 18.68 0.41
N ILE A 7 34.16 18.67 -0.57
CA ILE A 7 33.81 18.50 -1.99
C ILE A 7 33.23 17.11 -2.24
N LEU A 8 33.83 16.05 -1.65
CA LEU A 8 33.34 14.68 -1.80
C LEU A 8 31.92 14.52 -1.26
N SER A 9 31.62 15.11 -0.09
CA SER A 9 30.29 15.06 0.54
C SER A 9 29.21 15.78 -0.28
N LEU A 10 29.53 16.92 -0.89
CA LEU A 10 28.61 17.67 -1.77
C LEU A 10 28.28 16.89 -3.05
N SER A 11 29.27 16.22 -3.64
CA SER A 11 29.04 15.38 -4.83
C SER A 11 28.16 14.16 -4.56
N VAL A 12 28.24 13.54 -3.38
CA VAL A 12 27.40 12.38 -3.03
C VAL A 12 25.92 12.76 -2.91
N ILE A 13 25.62 13.93 -2.33
CA ILE A 13 24.23 14.45 -2.24
C ILE A 13 23.68 14.77 -3.64
N ALA A 14 24.49 15.36 -4.52
CA ALA A 14 24.06 15.66 -5.89
C ALA A 14 23.72 14.39 -6.69
N ILE A 15 24.50 13.31 -6.53
CA ILE A 15 24.23 12.01 -7.18
C ILE A 15 22.95 11.38 -6.63
N GLN A 16 22.68 11.51 -5.33
CA GLN A 16 21.42 11.06 -4.73
C GLN A 16 20.21 11.81 -5.27
N LEU A 17 20.33 13.09 -5.64
CA LEU A 17 19.22 13.86 -6.23
C LEU A 17 18.99 13.55 -7.72
N LEU A 18 20.06 13.22 -8.47
CA LEU A 18 19.99 12.88 -9.90
C LEU A 18 19.36 11.51 -10.18
N GLY A 19 19.45 10.58 -9.22
CA GLY A 19 18.81 9.25 -9.31
C GLY A 19 17.35 9.21 -8.85
N GLN A 20 16.81 10.30 -8.32
CA GLN A 20 15.43 10.33 -7.83
C GLN A 20 14.49 10.85 -8.91
N THR A 21 13.67 9.95 -9.46
CA THR A 21 12.59 10.30 -10.40
C THR A 21 11.64 11.36 -9.82
N TYR A 22 11.49 11.42 -8.50
CA TYR A 22 10.67 12.40 -7.79
C TYR A 22 11.39 13.02 -6.57
N GLN A 23 11.20 14.31 -6.35
CA GLN A 23 11.60 15.04 -5.15
C GLN A 23 10.45 15.09 -4.14
N PRO A 24 10.71 15.24 -2.82
CA PRO A 24 9.66 15.33 -1.79
C PRO A 24 8.99 16.71 -1.78
N SER A 25 8.51 17.15 -2.94
CA SER A 25 7.79 18.40 -3.13
C SER A 25 6.58 18.18 -4.04
N TRP A 26 5.50 18.92 -3.78
CA TRP A 26 4.29 18.84 -4.61
C TRP A 26 4.56 19.15 -6.08
N SER A 27 5.46 20.09 -6.37
CA SER A 27 5.85 20.46 -7.74
C SER A 27 6.47 19.29 -8.51
N SER A 28 7.18 18.40 -7.82
CA SER A 28 7.74 17.21 -8.45
C SER A 28 6.70 16.09 -8.56
N LEU A 29 5.94 15.82 -7.49
CA LEU A 29 4.97 14.71 -7.45
C LEU A 29 3.80 14.89 -8.42
N ARG A 30 3.41 16.13 -8.74
CA ARG A 30 2.34 16.40 -9.72
C ARG A 30 2.70 15.97 -11.14
N ASN A 31 3.97 15.74 -11.43
CA ASN A 31 4.42 15.20 -12.73
C ASN A 31 4.26 13.67 -12.82
N HIS A 32 3.80 12.99 -11.77
CA HIS A 32 3.47 11.57 -11.84
C HIS A 32 2.21 11.37 -12.68
N HIS A 33 2.30 10.53 -13.71
CA HIS A 33 1.15 10.14 -14.53
C HIS A 33 0.59 8.80 -14.06
N THR A 34 -0.74 8.66 -14.07
CA THR A 34 -1.38 7.35 -13.84
C THR A 34 -0.86 6.35 -14.88
N PRO A 35 -0.41 5.15 -14.47
CA PRO A 35 -0.02 4.12 -15.41
C PRO A 35 -1.17 3.73 -16.34
N GLU A 36 -0.86 3.43 -17.60
CA GLU A 36 -1.84 3.03 -18.61
C GLU A 36 -2.72 1.86 -18.16
N TRP A 37 -2.13 0.82 -17.54
CA TRP A 37 -2.89 -0.32 -17.03
C TRP A 37 -3.96 0.06 -16.00
N MET A 38 -3.71 1.09 -15.19
CA MET A 38 -4.65 1.52 -14.14
C MET A 38 -5.77 2.37 -14.76
N GLU A 39 -5.43 3.21 -15.74
CA GLU A 39 -6.45 3.88 -16.55
C GLU A 39 -7.30 2.84 -17.27
N ASP A 40 -6.71 1.81 -17.88
CA ASP A 40 -7.39 0.80 -18.70
C ASP A 40 -8.21 -0.22 -17.92
N ALA A 41 -7.89 -0.48 -16.65
CA ALA A 41 -8.60 -1.48 -15.84
C ALA A 41 -10.11 -1.19 -15.70
N LYS A 42 -10.51 0.09 -15.57
CA LYS A 42 -11.89 0.64 -15.41
C LYS A 42 -12.71 0.12 -14.22
N PHE A 43 -12.46 -1.10 -13.76
CA PHE A 43 -13.16 -1.77 -12.67
C PHE A 43 -12.15 -2.52 -11.80
N GLY A 44 -12.44 -2.63 -10.51
CA GLY A 44 -11.59 -3.31 -9.55
C GLY A 44 -12.32 -3.59 -8.25
N ILE A 45 -11.84 -4.56 -7.47
CA ILE A 45 -12.43 -4.94 -6.19
C ILE A 45 -11.64 -4.32 -5.04
N TYR A 46 -12.37 -3.72 -4.11
CA TYR A 46 -11.83 -3.26 -2.82
C TYR A 46 -12.47 -4.04 -1.68
N CYS A 47 -11.66 -4.53 -0.74
CA CYS A 47 -12.11 -5.37 0.36
C CYS A 47 -11.82 -4.71 1.73
N HIS A 48 -12.86 -4.61 2.57
CA HIS A 48 -12.71 -4.25 3.97
C HIS A 48 -12.70 -5.54 4.81
N TRP A 49 -11.51 -6.03 5.15
CA TRP A 49 -11.35 -7.26 5.92
C TRP A 49 -10.31 -7.10 7.03
N GLY A 50 -10.67 -7.52 8.25
CA GLY A 50 -9.79 -7.39 9.42
C GLY A 50 -10.56 -7.50 10.74
N LEU A 51 -9.97 -7.02 11.83
CA LEU A 51 -10.58 -7.15 13.18
C LEU A 51 -11.98 -6.54 13.30
N THR A 52 -12.27 -5.50 12.50
CA THR A 52 -13.60 -4.91 12.45
C THR A 52 -14.65 -5.92 11.99
N THR A 53 -14.37 -6.75 10.96
CA THR A 53 -15.34 -7.74 10.48
C THR A 53 -15.70 -8.77 11.55
N VAL A 54 -14.75 -9.12 12.42
CA VAL A 54 -15.00 -9.97 13.59
C VAL A 54 -15.85 -9.24 14.64
N LYS A 55 -15.66 -7.93 14.80
CA LYS A 55 -16.45 -7.09 15.72
C LYS A 55 -17.93 -7.02 15.33
N GLN A 56 -18.24 -7.12 14.04
CA GLN A 56 -19.61 -7.15 13.53
C GLN A 56 -20.33 -8.48 13.80
N LEU A 57 -19.62 -9.54 14.22
CA LEU A 57 -20.26 -10.80 14.61
C LEU A 57 -20.96 -10.67 15.97
N ASP A 58 -22.03 -11.44 16.14
CA ASP A 58 -22.81 -11.45 17.37
C ASP A 58 -21.94 -11.73 18.61
N GLY A 59 -22.15 -10.95 19.66
CA GLY A 59 -21.39 -11.05 20.91
C GLY A 59 -20.06 -10.29 20.97
N ASN A 60 -19.62 -9.68 19.86
CA ASN A 60 -18.34 -8.95 19.79
C ASN A 60 -18.46 -7.41 19.82
N GLY A 61 -19.67 -6.85 19.72
CA GLY A 61 -19.89 -5.40 19.56
C GLY A 61 -19.24 -4.52 20.63
N ASN A 62 -19.16 -5.01 21.88
CA ASN A 62 -18.57 -4.27 23.00
C ASN A 62 -17.08 -4.57 23.24
N LYS A 63 -16.48 -5.51 22.50
CA LYS A 63 -15.07 -5.89 22.67
C LYS A 63 -14.15 -4.81 22.09
N HIS A 64 -13.01 -4.58 22.75
CA HIS A 64 -11.91 -3.81 22.19
C HIS A 64 -11.23 -4.59 21.08
N LEU A 65 -10.66 -3.90 20.08
CA LEU A 65 -10.05 -4.55 18.91
C LEU A 65 -8.96 -5.56 19.29
N ARG A 66 -8.18 -5.30 20.33
CA ARG A 66 -7.12 -6.22 20.79
C ARG A 66 -7.67 -7.57 21.26
N GLU A 67 -8.89 -7.60 21.80
CA GLU A 67 -9.56 -8.83 22.25
C GLU A 67 -10.05 -9.68 21.08
N LEU A 68 -10.11 -9.12 19.87
CA LEU A 68 -10.57 -9.80 18.66
C LEU A 68 -9.44 -10.50 17.89
N ILE A 69 -8.17 -10.17 18.18
CA ILE A 69 -7.00 -10.81 17.57
C ILE A 69 -7.08 -12.35 17.65
N PRO A 70 -7.35 -12.97 18.81
CA PRO A 70 -7.43 -14.44 18.89
C PRO A 70 -8.67 -15.03 18.22
N LEU A 71 -9.63 -14.20 17.80
CA LEU A 71 -10.86 -14.64 17.12
C LEU A 71 -10.76 -14.50 15.60
N PHE A 72 -9.74 -13.82 15.08
CA PHE A 72 -9.55 -13.60 13.65
C PHE A 72 -8.75 -14.75 13.02
N ASN A 73 -9.40 -15.89 12.84
CA ASN A 73 -8.75 -17.13 12.40
C ASN A 73 -8.83 -17.39 10.88
N ALA A 74 -9.70 -16.67 10.16
CA ALA A 74 -9.89 -16.82 8.72
C ALA A 74 -10.09 -18.29 8.24
N GLU A 75 -10.80 -19.11 9.01
CA GLU A 75 -10.86 -20.59 8.82
C GLU A 75 -11.37 -21.04 7.45
N LYS A 76 -12.17 -20.21 6.78
CA LYS A 76 -12.74 -20.48 5.44
C LYS A 76 -12.10 -19.62 4.34
N PHE A 77 -10.99 -18.95 4.63
CA PHE A 77 -10.33 -18.12 3.63
C PHE A 77 -9.51 -18.99 2.67
N ASP A 78 -9.88 -18.92 1.39
CA ASP A 78 -9.09 -19.46 0.29
C ASP A 78 -8.76 -18.32 -0.70
N PRO A 79 -7.48 -17.91 -0.83
CA PRO A 79 -7.10 -16.85 -1.74
C PRO A 79 -7.26 -17.22 -3.22
N ALA A 80 -7.20 -18.50 -3.59
CA ALA A 80 -7.39 -18.94 -4.97
C ALA A 80 -8.87 -18.84 -5.37
N GLU A 81 -9.79 -19.22 -4.48
CA GLU A 81 -11.23 -19.01 -4.71
C GLU A 81 -11.56 -17.52 -4.84
N TRP A 82 -10.96 -16.66 -4.01
CA TRP A 82 -11.16 -15.22 -4.08
C TRP A 82 -10.63 -14.63 -5.38
N ALA A 83 -9.41 -15.01 -5.80
CA ALA A 83 -8.84 -14.57 -7.07
C ALA A 83 -9.69 -15.01 -8.26
N GLN A 84 -10.22 -16.24 -8.23
CA GLN A 84 -11.12 -16.74 -9.26
C GLN A 84 -12.43 -15.95 -9.28
N LEU A 85 -13.02 -15.68 -8.12
CA LEU A 85 -14.21 -14.84 -8.00
C LEU A 85 -14.00 -13.43 -8.58
N PHE A 86 -12.87 -12.77 -8.29
CA PHE A 86 -12.57 -11.44 -8.81
C PHE A 86 -12.46 -11.45 -10.33
N LYS A 87 -11.76 -12.45 -10.87
CA LYS A 87 -11.65 -12.66 -12.31
C LYS A 87 -13.01 -12.90 -12.96
N ASP A 88 -13.86 -13.74 -12.35
CA ASP A 88 -15.20 -14.05 -12.85
C ASP A 88 -16.14 -12.83 -12.78
N ALA A 89 -15.93 -11.93 -11.83
CA ALA A 89 -16.63 -10.64 -11.74
C ALA A 89 -16.17 -9.63 -12.81
N GLY A 90 -15.09 -9.91 -13.54
CA GLY A 90 -14.51 -9.04 -14.55
C GLY A 90 -13.63 -7.92 -13.99
N ALA A 91 -13.15 -8.08 -12.74
CA ALA A 91 -12.19 -7.19 -12.10
C ALA A 91 -10.73 -7.61 -12.34
#